data_AF-A0A925I9V9-F1
#
_entry.id   AF-A0A925I9V9-F1
#
_cell.length_a   1.000
_cell.length_b   1.000
_cell.length_c   1.000
_cell.angle_alpha   90.00
_cell.angle_beta   90.00
_cell.angle_gamma   90.00
#
_symmetry.space_group_name_H-M   'P 1'
#
loop_
_entity.id
_entity.type
_entity.pdbx_description
1 polymer ?
#
loop_
_entity_poly.entity_id
_entity_poly.type
_entity_poly.pdbx_seq_one_letter_code
_entity_poly.pdbx_strand_id
1 'polypeptide(L)'
;MLKLIVGFCIDCNPDSKARPLIAKRCEKHYWIYRATTKKNKLSNATPTTLPIGNALPINECFCRSLRAWYFQHISSSTWICDNCNDPISPSSERANFSVQAHILPKEFFPSIKLLLANHLTLGTHCGCHQRYDLSWESAEKMPVFEQAKLKILSFLHLLNKEEIKRIPNLITVTGTTVSVTVIPELAQKQGLLSQDAAETPVSVTESTG
;
A
#
# COMPACT_ATOMS: atom_id res chain seq x y z
N MET A 1 -31.51 6.04 -27.18
CA MET A 1 -30.61 5.73 -28.32
C MET A 1 -29.67 6.90 -28.54
N LEU A 2 -28.35 6.68 -28.56
CA LEU A 2 -27.38 7.72 -28.90
C LEU A 2 -27.46 7.97 -30.42
N LYS A 3 -27.67 9.22 -30.84
CA LYS A 3 -27.63 9.59 -32.27
C LYS A 3 -26.19 9.47 -32.77
N LEU A 4 -25.94 8.52 -33.66
CA LEU A 4 -24.66 8.38 -34.34
C LEU A 4 -24.52 9.48 -35.39
N ILE A 5 -23.50 10.33 -35.24
CA ILE A 5 -23.15 11.36 -36.22
C ILE A 5 -22.32 10.68 -37.31
N VAL A 6 -22.79 10.73 -38.55
CA VAL A 6 -22.05 10.21 -39.72
C VAL A 6 -21.29 11.36 -40.37
N GLY A 7 -20.00 11.17 -40.64
CA GLY A 7 -19.16 12.18 -41.29
C GLY A 7 -17.77 11.68 -41.64
N PHE A 8 -16.88 12.62 -41.97
CA PHE A 8 -15.48 12.35 -42.31
C PHE A 8 -14.59 12.41 -41.08
N CYS A 9 -13.72 11.40 -40.92
CA CYS A 9 -12.78 11.35 -39.81
C CYS A 9 -11.62 12.32 -40.09
N ILE A 10 -11.28 13.15 -39.09
CA ILE A 10 -10.20 14.15 -39.22
C ILE A 10 -8.80 13.57 -39.46
N ASP A 11 -8.58 12.31 -39.07
CA ASP A 11 -7.28 11.63 -39.19
C ASP A 11 -7.24 10.67 -40.41
N CYS A 12 -8.33 10.54 -41.17
CA CYS A 12 -8.35 9.71 -42.37
C CYS A 12 -8.04 10.53 -43.62
N ASN A 13 -7.64 9.85 -44.69
CA ASN A 13 -7.50 10.49 -46.00
C ASN A 13 -8.83 11.20 -46.39
N PRO A 14 -8.79 12.44 -46.91
CA PRO A 14 -9.97 13.17 -47.36
C PRO A 14 -10.86 12.38 -48.34
N ASP A 15 -10.28 11.48 -49.14
CA ASP A 15 -11.03 10.66 -50.10
C ASP A 15 -11.74 9.46 -49.44
N SER A 16 -11.66 9.32 -48.12
CA SER A 16 -12.28 8.21 -47.41
C SER A 16 -13.80 8.38 -47.25
N LYS A 17 -14.55 7.26 -47.32
CA LYS A 17 -16.01 7.25 -47.17
C LYS A 17 -16.46 7.77 -45.79
N ALA A 18 -17.61 8.45 -45.78
CA ALA A 18 -18.28 8.87 -44.55
C ALA A 18 -18.67 7.68 -43.68
N ARG A 19 -18.50 7.81 -42.37
CA ARG A 19 -18.74 6.74 -41.38
C ARG A 19 -19.16 7.31 -40.04
N PRO A 20 -19.72 6.49 -39.13
CA PRO A 20 -20.04 6.94 -37.79
C PRO A 20 -18.80 7.49 -37.06
N LEU A 21 -18.97 8.63 -36.40
CA LEU A 21 -17.91 9.34 -35.71
C LEU A 21 -18.09 9.29 -34.20
N ILE A 22 -16.97 9.10 -33.50
CA ILE A 22 -16.81 9.24 -32.06
C ILE A 22 -15.84 10.39 -31.85
N ALA A 23 -16.32 11.51 -31.29
CA ALA A 23 -15.52 12.72 -31.10
C ALA A 23 -14.77 13.18 -32.38
N LYS A 24 -15.50 13.29 -33.50
CA LYS A 24 -15.02 13.67 -34.85
C LYS A 24 -14.03 12.69 -35.51
N ARG A 25 -13.86 11.48 -34.94
CA ARG A 25 -12.96 10.44 -35.47
C ARG A 25 -13.72 9.16 -35.78
N CYS A 26 -13.21 8.36 -36.70
CA CYS A 26 -13.67 6.99 -36.84
C CYS A 26 -13.24 6.16 -35.62
N GLU A 27 -13.90 5.02 -35.39
CA GLU A 27 -13.61 4.15 -34.26
C GLU A 27 -12.11 3.82 -34.12
N LYS A 28 -11.47 3.40 -35.22
CA LYS A 28 -10.04 3.08 -35.25
C LYS A 28 -9.17 4.24 -34.76
N HIS A 29 -9.36 5.45 -35.31
CA HIS A 29 -8.55 6.62 -34.92
C HIS A 29 -8.91 7.18 -33.55
N TYR A 30 -10.15 7.02 -33.10
CA TYR A 30 -10.53 7.35 -31.74
C TYR A 30 -9.75 6.52 -30.71
N TRP A 31 -9.63 5.19 -30.92
CA TRP A 31 -8.85 4.33 -30.03
C TRP A 31 -7.35 4.63 -30.05
N ILE A 32 -6.79 4.90 -31.23
CA ILE A 32 -5.39 5.34 -31.36
C ILE A 32 -5.16 6.65 -30.59
N TYR A 33 -6.01 7.66 -30.81
CA TYR A 33 -5.96 8.94 -30.10
C TYR A 33 -6.08 8.77 -28.57
N ARG A 34 -6.97 7.89 -28.10
CA ARG A 34 -7.12 7.59 -26.66
C ARG A 34 -5.88 6.90 -26.08
N ALA A 35 -5.22 6.03 -26.84
CA ALA A 35 -3.99 5.37 -26.41
C ALA A 35 -2.83 6.38 -26.32
N THR A 36 -2.68 7.29 -27.29
CA THR A 36 -1.60 8.30 -27.29
C THR A 36 -1.82 9.37 -26.22
N THR A 37 -3.05 9.88 -26.05
CA THR A 37 -3.36 10.85 -24.99
C THR A 37 -3.15 10.28 -23.59
N LYS A 38 -3.42 8.99 -23.36
CA LYS A 38 -3.07 8.32 -22.09
C LYS A 38 -1.55 8.30 -21.87
N LYS A 39 -0.76 7.94 -22.87
CA LYS A 39 0.72 7.93 -22.78
C LYS A 39 1.28 9.32 -22.49
N ASN A 40 0.77 10.36 -23.16
CA ASN A 40 1.25 11.73 -22.95
C ASN A 40 0.87 12.30 -21.57
N LYS A 41 -0.26 11.89 -20.99
CA LYS A 41 -0.60 12.23 -19.59
C LYS A 41 0.36 11.58 -18.58
N LEU A 42 0.87 10.39 -18.88
CA LEU A 42 1.86 9.71 -18.04
C LEU A 42 3.26 10.33 -18.16
N SER A 43 3.64 10.86 -19.33
CA SER A 43 4.94 11.52 -19.53
C SER A 43 5.00 12.96 -19.04
N ASN A 44 3.86 13.67 -19.03
CA ASN A 44 3.79 15.09 -18.66
C ASN A 44 3.45 15.31 -17.18
N ALA A 45 3.32 14.25 -16.38
CA ALA A 45 3.39 14.37 -14.94
C ALA A 45 4.84 14.72 -14.58
N THR A 46 5.14 16.01 -14.46
CA THR A 46 6.40 16.50 -13.91
C THR A 46 6.65 15.78 -12.58
N PRO A 47 7.80 15.11 -12.41
CA PRO A 47 8.18 14.60 -11.10
C PRO A 47 8.28 15.83 -10.20
N THR A 48 7.38 15.97 -9.24
CA THR A 48 7.54 16.93 -8.17
C THR A 48 8.82 16.57 -7.44
N THR A 49 9.89 17.31 -7.72
CA THR A 49 11.15 17.20 -6.99
C THR A 49 10.86 17.67 -5.56
N LEU A 50 10.61 16.71 -4.66
CA LEU A 50 10.49 17.01 -3.24
C LEU A 50 11.87 17.34 -2.68
N PRO A 51 11.97 18.32 -1.76
CA PRO A 51 13.24 18.76 -1.21
C PRO A 51 13.91 17.61 -0.44
N ILE A 52 15.14 17.31 -0.85
CA ILE A 52 16.02 16.34 -0.21
C ILE A 52 16.53 16.97 1.10
N GLY A 53 15.98 16.52 2.22
CA GLY A 53 16.32 16.99 3.56
C GLY A 53 16.33 15.84 4.57
N ASN A 54 17.45 15.11 4.63
CA ASN A 54 18.01 14.34 5.75
C ASN A 54 17.07 13.80 6.83
N ALA A 55 16.39 12.69 6.52
CA ALA A 55 16.26 11.47 7.32
C ALA A 55 15.61 10.45 6.38
N LEU A 56 16.20 9.29 6.11
CA LEU A 56 15.60 8.28 5.21
C LEU A 56 14.54 7.46 5.98
N PRO A 57 13.23 7.63 5.74
CA PRO A 57 12.19 6.99 6.55
C PRO A 57 11.37 5.97 5.72
N ILE A 58 11.05 4.83 6.35
CA ILE A 58 9.95 3.90 6.01
C ILE A 58 9.54 3.76 4.51
N ASN A 59 10.10 2.75 3.82
CA ASN A 59 9.44 2.03 2.73
C ASN A 59 8.87 2.84 1.53
N GLU A 60 9.62 3.81 0.99
CA GLU A 60 9.24 4.42 -0.29
C GLU A 60 9.65 3.53 -1.49
N CYS A 61 8.75 2.63 -1.97
CA CYS A 61 8.84 2.25 -3.38
C CYS A 61 8.21 3.36 -4.23
N PHE A 62 9.03 4.10 -4.98
CA PHE A 62 8.61 4.95 -6.10
C PHE A 62 8.18 4.12 -7.34
N CYS A 63 7.41 3.07 -7.11
CA CYS A 63 6.81 2.26 -8.15
C CYS A 63 5.78 3.13 -8.89
N ARG A 64 6.12 3.64 -10.08
CA ARG A 64 5.28 4.58 -10.90
C ARG A 64 3.87 4.07 -11.21
N SER A 65 3.56 2.80 -10.92
CA SER A 65 2.22 2.23 -11.04
C SER A 65 1.89 1.33 -9.85
N LEU A 66 0.63 1.35 -9.45
CA LEU A 66 0.05 0.45 -8.46
C LEU A 66 0.37 -1.02 -8.75
N ARG A 67 0.41 -1.40 -10.03
CA ARG A 67 0.73 -2.77 -10.45
C ARG A 67 2.19 -3.17 -10.17
N ALA A 68 3.14 -2.29 -10.46
CA ALA A 68 4.56 -2.56 -10.17
C ALA A 68 4.79 -2.69 -8.66
N TRP A 69 4.14 -1.83 -7.88
CA TRP A 69 4.14 -1.90 -6.43
C TRP A 69 3.61 -3.26 -5.93
N TYR A 70 2.45 -3.69 -6.45
CA TYR A 70 1.89 -4.98 -6.06
C TYR A 70 2.82 -6.15 -6.37
N PHE A 71 3.46 -6.18 -7.54
CA PHE A 71 4.38 -7.28 -7.90
C PHE A 71 5.58 -7.36 -6.95
N GLN A 72 6.15 -6.22 -6.58
CA GLN A 72 7.22 -6.19 -5.60
C GLN A 72 6.74 -6.73 -4.25
N HIS A 73 5.57 -6.30 -3.77
CA HIS A 73 5.07 -6.76 -2.48
C HIS A 73 4.72 -8.25 -2.47
N ILE A 74 4.08 -8.74 -3.53
CA ILE A 74 3.76 -10.16 -3.71
C ILE A 74 5.03 -11.01 -3.70
N SER A 75 6.12 -10.53 -4.30
CA SER A 75 7.39 -11.27 -4.35
C SER A 75 8.05 -11.43 -2.97
N SER A 76 7.74 -10.56 -2.01
CA SER A 76 8.26 -10.59 -0.64
C SER A 76 7.22 -11.04 0.40
N SER A 77 6.03 -11.48 -0.02
CA SER A 77 4.97 -11.90 0.90
C SER A 77 5.28 -13.28 1.49
N THR A 78 4.96 -13.48 2.75
CA THR A 78 5.06 -14.77 3.44
C THR A 78 3.95 -15.74 3.02
N TRP A 79 2.93 -15.27 2.29
CA TRP A 79 1.76 -16.05 1.90
C TRP A 79 1.02 -16.67 3.11
N ILE A 80 0.95 -15.93 4.20
CA ILE A 80 0.22 -16.29 5.42
C ILE A 80 -0.79 -15.18 5.70
N CYS A 81 -2.02 -15.54 6.09
CA CYS A 81 -3.03 -14.55 6.46
C CYS A 81 -2.63 -13.87 7.78
N ASP A 82 -2.45 -12.55 7.78
CA ASP A 82 -2.07 -11.74 8.96
C ASP A 82 -3.09 -11.83 10.11
N ASN A 83 -4.31 -12.29 9.83
CA ASN A 83 -5.37 -12.42 10.83
C ASN A 83 -5.49 -13.80 11.47
N CYS A 84 -5.54 -14.87 10.68
CA CYS A 84 -5.79 -16.22 11.19
C CYS A 84 -4.58 -17.17 11.05
N ASN A 85 -3.49 -16.70 10.44
CA ASN A 85 -2.32 -17.50 10.09
C ASN A 85 -2.57 -18.66 9.11
N ASP A 86 -3.74 -18.72 8.47
CA ASP A 86 -3.99 -19.71 7.42
C ASP A 86 -3.06 -19.46 6.21
N PRO A 87 -2.43 -20.52 5.66
CA PRO A 87 -1.62 -20.41 4.45
C PRO A 87 -2.47 -19.94 3.26
N ILE A 88 -1.91 -19.03 2.46
CA ILE A 88 -2.51 -18.53 1.23
C ILE A 88 -1.80 -19.19 0.06
N SER A 89 -2.49 -20.04 -0.69
CA SER A 89 -1.91 -20.62 -1.90
C SER A 89 -1.91 -19.58 -3.04
N PRO A 90 -0.74 -19.13 -3.52
CA PRO A 90 -0.69 -18.32 -4.74
C PRO A 90 -1.22 -19.14 -5.91
N SER A 91 -2.09 -18.55 -6.73
CA SER A 91 -2.73 -19.28 -7.84
C SER A 91 -2.74 -18.49 -9.13
N SER A 92 -3.35 -17.30 -9.11
CA SER A 92 -3.42 -16.39 -10.25
C SER A 92 -3.07 -14.98 -9.83
N GLU A 93 -2.62 -14.15 -10.76
CA GLU A 93 -2.35 -12.73 -10.48
C GLU A 93 -3.56 -12.04 -9.83
N ARG A 94 -4.77 -12.33 -10.31
CA ARG A 94 -6.01 -11.81 -9.74
C ARG A 94 -6.24 -12.28 -8.30
N ALA A 95 -6.03 -13.56 -8.02
CA ALA A 95 -6.15 -14.10 -6.66
C ALA A 95 -5.09 -13.49 -5.73
N ASN A 96 -3.87 -13.31 -6.22
CA ASN A 96 -2.77 -12.72 -5.46
C ASN A 96 -3.04 -11.24 -5.13
N PHE A 97 -3.61 -10.47 -6.06
CA PHE A 97 -4.07 -9.11 -5.72
C PHE A 97 -5.23 -9.11 -4.76
N SER A 98 -6.10 -10.13 -4.83
CA SER A 98 -7.25 -10.23 -3.95
C SER A 98 -6.89 -10.53 -2.50
N VAL A 99 -5.64 -10.88 -2.17
CA VAL A 99 -5.22 -11.07 -0.77
C VAL A 99 -4.54 -9.86 -0.15
N GLN A 100 -4.42 -8.78 -0.93
CA GLN A 100 -3.75 -7.54 -0.52
C GLN A 100 -4.79 -6.51 -0.10
N ALA A 101 -5.12 -6.52 1.19
CA ALA A 101 -6.11 -5.61 1.79
C ALA A 101 -5.45 -4.27 2.12
N HIS A 102 -6.15 -3.16 1.82
CA HIS A 102 -5.70 -1.85 2.28
C HIS A 102 -6.24 -1.62 3.69
N ILE A 103 -5.40 -1.11 4.58
CA ILE A 103 -5.84 -0.77 5.95
C ILE A 103 -6.80 0.43 5.89
N LEU A 104 -6.37 1.50 5.20
CA LEU A 104 -7.22 2.64 4.85
C LEU A 104 -7.59 2.56 3.36
N PRO A 105 -8.89 2.60 2.99
CA PRO A 105 -9.34 2.40 1.61
C PRO A 105 -8.74 3.42 0.63
N LYS A 106 -8.12 2.95 -0.46
CA LYS A 106 -7.41 3.78 -1.45
C LYS A 106 -8.31 4.83 -2.13
N GLU A 107 -9.61 4.60 -2.18
CA GLU A 107 -10.61 5.52 -2.73
C GLU A 107 -10.73 6.80 -1.88
N PHE A 108 -10.54 6.66 -0.57
CA PHE A 108 -10.69 7.75 0.39
C PHE A 108 -9.36 8.32 0.90
N PHE A 109 -8.26 7.58 0.73
CA PHE A 109 -6.92 7.92 1.21
C PHE A 109 -5.87 7.87 0.08
N PRO A 110 -5.98 8.74 -0.94
CA PRO A 110 -5.07 8.74 -2.09
C PRO A 110 -3.60 9.03 -1.76
N SER A 111 -3.28 9.72 -0.64
CA SER A 111 -1.91 10.06 -0.26
C SER A 111 -1.05 8.83 0.09
N ILE A 112 -1.67 7.79 0.64
CA ILE A 112 -1.00 6.58 1.13
C ILE A 112 -1.38 5.31 0.35
N LYS A 113 -2.13 5.43 -0.75
CA LYS A 113 -2.62 4.26 -1.50
C LYS A 113 -1.52 3.33 -2.05
N LEU A 114 -0.30 3.86 -2.23
CA LEU A 114 0.88 3.10 -2.68
C LEU A 114 1.86 2.81 -1.55
N LEU A 115 1.51 3.19 -0.32
CA LEU A 115 2.41 3.01 0.82
C LEU A 115 2.30 1.58 1.32
N LEU A 116 3.43 0.86 1.36
CA LEU A 116 3.48 -0.53 1.81
C LEU A 116 2.96 -0.72 3.25
N ALA A 117 3.15 0.30 4.08
CA ALA A 117 2.64 0.29 5.44
C ALA A 117 1.09 0.29 5.48
N ASN A 118 0.40 0.73 4.44
CA ASN A 118 -1.07 0.76 4.35
C ASN A 118 -1.68 -0.57 3.86
N HIS A 119 -0.99 -1.70 4.02
CA HIS A 119 -1.45 -3.01 3.57
C HIS A 119 -1.35 -4.11 4.62
N LEU A 120 -2.24 -5.09 4.47
CA LEU A 120 -2.26 -6.37 5.16
C LEU A 120 -2.41 -7.50 4.12
N THR A 121 -1.83 -8.66 4.41
CA THR A 121 -2.05 -9.89 3.67
C THR A 121 -3.22 -10.64 4.31
N LEU A 122 -4.41 -10.56 3.72
CA LEU A 122 -5.63 -11.20 4.23
C LEU A 122 -6.15 -12.24 3.23
N GLY A 123 -6.33 -13.48 3.68
CA GLY A 123 -6.87 -14.55 2.85
C GLY A 123 -8.33 -14.30 2.47
N THR A 124 -8.63 -14.47 1.17
CA THR A 124 -10.01 -14.52 0.66
C THR A 124 -10.66 -15.87 0.93
N HIS A 125 -9.88 -16.95 0.88
CA HIS A 125 -10.34 -18.32 1.11
C HIS A 125 -10.81 -18.55 2.57
N CYS A 126 -10.13 -17.94 3.55
CA CYS A 126 -10.50 -18.00 4.96
C CYS A 126 -11.51 -16.90 5.38
N GLY A 127 -12.02 -16.12 4.41
CA GLY A 127 -13.00 -15.05 4.63
C GLY A 127 -12.50 -13.86 5.45
N CYS A 128 -11.22 -13.80 5.83
CA CYS A 128 -10.69 -12.70 6.64
C CYS A 128 -10.71 -11.37 5.88
N HIS A 129 -10.38 -11.37 4.59
CA HIS A 129 -10.40 -10.14 3.80
C HIS A 129 -11.82 -9.54 3.72
N GLN A 130 -12.82 -10.36 3.38
CA GLN A 130 -14.21 -9.90 3.29
C GLN A 130 -14.73 -9.35 4.63
N ARG A 131 -14.36 -9.99 5.75
CA ARG A 131 -14.75 -9.51 7.09
C ARG A 131 -14.08 -8.18 7.44
N TYR A 132 -12.82 -7.98 7.03
CA TYR A 132 -12.11 -6.74 7.27
C TYR A 132 -12.73 -5.58 6.46
N ASP A 133 -13.04 -5.81 5.19
CA ASP A 133 -13.64 -4.82 4.29
C ASP A 133 -15.12 -4.51 4.58
N LEU A 134 -15.79 -5.32 5.42
CA LEU A 134 -17.23 -5.19 5.67
C LEU A 134 -17.58 -3.89 6.40
N SER A 135 -16.90 -3.62 7.52
CA SER A 135 -17.07 -2.39 8.31
C SER A 135 -15.93 -2.26 9.32
N TRP A 136 -15.77 -1.06 9.88
CA TRP A 136 -14.78 -0.81 10.93
C TRP A 136 -15.06 -1.61 12.21
N GLU A 137 -16.32 -1.78 12.58
CA GLU A 137 -16.75 -2.59 13.73
C GLU A 137 -16.51 -4.09 13.51
N SER A 138 -16.53 -4.53 12.25
CA SER A 138 -16.16 -5.90 11.87
C SER A 138 -14.64 -6.08 11.95
N ALA A 139 -13.89 -5.14 11.37
CA ALA A 139 -12.44 -5.14 11.40
C ALA A 139 -11.90 -5.07 12.84
N GLU A 140 -12.51 -4.26 13.72
CA GLU A 140 -12.11 -4.10 15.13
C GLU A 140 -12.10 -5.41 15.92
N LYS A 141 -12.99 -6.34 15.57
CA LYS A 141 -13.08 -7.66 16.23
C LYS A 141 -12.03 -8.66 15.74
N MET A 142 -11.23 -8.29 14.74
CA MET A 142 -10.23 -9.16 14.14
C MET A 142 -8.88 -9.00 14.85
N PRO A 143 -8.16 -10.10 15.17
CA PRO A 143 -6.82 -10.05 15.75
C PRO A 143 -5.82 -9.14 15.03
N VAL A 144 -5.92 -9.03 13.69
CA VAL A 144 -5.03 -8.17 12.89
C VAL A 144 -5.26 -6.66 13.11
N PHE A 145 -6.36 -6.26 13.74
CA PHE A 145 -6.73 -4.85 13.86
C PHE A 145 -5.75 -4.04 14.72
N GLU A 146 -5.15 -4.64 15.74
CA GLU A 146 -4.09 -3.98 16.52
C GLU A 146 -2.88 -3.64 15.66
N GLN A 147 -2.48 -4.56 14.77
CA GLN A 147 -1.39 -4.31 13.83
C GLN A 147 -1.76 -3.22 12.81
N ALA A 148 -3.03 -3.20 12.36
CA ALA A 148 -3.53 -2.13 11.51
C ALA A 148 -3.42 -0.75 12.17
N LYS A 149 -3.79 -0.63 13.46
CA LYS A 149 -3.65 0.63 14.21
C LYS A 149 -2.20 1.09 14.28
N LEU A 150 -1.27 0.20 14.63
CA LEU A 150 0.16 0.53 14.70
C LEU A 150 0.71 1.01 13.35
N LYS A 151 0.29 0.35 12.26
CA LYS A 151 0.64 0.77 10.90
C LYS A 151 0.06 2.16 10.59
N ILE A 152 -1.21 2.42 10.88
CA ILE A 152 -1.83 3.75 10.67
C ILE A 152 -1.04 4.84 11.38
N LEU A 153 -0.67 4.63 12.65
CA LEU A 153 0.13 5.59 13.42
C LEU A 153 1.46 5.89 12.73
N SER A 154 2.12 4.89 12.15
CA SER A 154 3.42 5.07 11.48
C SER A 154 3.35 6.01 10.26
N PHE A 155 2.21 6.11 9.59
CA PHE A 155 2.03 6.94 8.39
C PHE A 155 1.00 8.05 8.53
N LEU A 156 0.50 8.29 9.75
CA LEU A 156 -0.52 9.32 10.01
C LEU A 156 -0.07 10.72 9.56
N HIS A 157 1.22 11.02 9.70
CA HIS A 157 1.83 12.27 9.31
C HIS A 157 1.84 12.53 7.78
N LEU A 158 1.60 11.49 6.97
CA LEU A 158 1.51 11.59 5.51
C LEU A 158 0.11 11.96 5.02
N LEU A 159 -0.90 11.84 5.90
CA LEU A 159 -2.29 12.14 5.57
C LEU A 159 -2.56 13.64 5.63
N ASN A 160 -3.40 14.12 4.71
CA ASN A 160 -3.90 15.50 4.79
C ASN A 160 -5.06 15.62 5.80
N LYS A 161 -5.41 16.86 6.16
CA LYS A 161 -6.46 17.14 7.16
C LYS A 161 -7.82 16.53 6.80
N GLU A 162 -8.18 16.47 5.52
CA GLU A 162 -9.46 15.90 5.07
C GLU A 162 -9.46 14.37 5.10
N GLU A 163 -8.31 13.73 4.86
CA GLU A 163 -8.14 12.29 5.04
C GLU A 163 -8.22 11.91 6.52
N ILE A 164 -7.55 12.65 7.40
CA ILE A 164 -7.55 12.41 8.85
C ILE A 164 -8.97 12.44 9.42
N LYS A 165 -9.83 13.37 8.99
CA LYS A 165 -11.24 13.46 9.41
C LYS A 165 -12.08 12.22 9.07
N ARG A 166 -11.64 11.39 8.12
CA ARG A 166 -12.35 10.17 7.68
C ARG A 166 -11.96 8.94 8.51
N ILE A 167 -10.92 9.05 9.32
CA ILE A 167 -10.48 7.97 10.19
C ILE A 167 -11.49 7.84 11.34
N PRO A 168 -12.06 6.65 11.60
CA PRO A 168 -12.97 6.46 12.71
C PRO A 168 -12.31 6.75 14.05
N ASN A 169 -13.09 7.27 15.00
CA ASN A 169 -12.66 7.51 16.38
C ASN A 169 -12.21 6.24 17.14
N LEU A 170 -12.45 5.05 16.58
CA LEU A 170 -11.97 3.76 17.09
C LEU A 170 -10.45 3.67 17.11
N ILE A 171 -9.77 4.49 16.32
CA ILE A 171 -8.31 4.62 16.31
C ILE A 171 -7.95 5.78 17.24
N THR A 172 -8.30 5.67 18.52
CA THR A 172 -7.89 6.65 19.53
C THR A 172 -6.40 6.49 19.80
N VAL A 173 -5.64 7.53 19.44
CA VAL A 173 -4.23 7.69 19.82
C VAL A 173 -4.19 8.18 21.26
N THR A 174 -4.40 7.28 22.23
CA THR A 174 -4.23 7.63 23.64
C THR A 174 -2.74 7.79 23.95
N GLY A 175 -2.27 9.03 23.96
CA GLY A 175 -0.98 9.40 24.54
C GLY A 175 0.12 9.71 23.51
N THR A 176 0.48 10.98 23.41
CA THR A 176 1.69 11.51 22.74
C THR A 176 2.98 11.15 23.48
N THR A 177 3.01 9.99 24.13
CA THR A 177 4.22 9.37 24.68
C THR A 177 4.30 7.97 24.11
N VAL A 178 5.00 7.85 22.98
CA VAL A 178 5.47 6.56 22.48
C VAL A 178 6.63 6.12 23.38
N SER A 179 6.29 5.60 24.56
CA SER A 179 7.24 4.82 25.35
C SER A 179 7.41 3.49 24.63
N VAL A 180 8.39 3.40 23.73
CA VAL A 180 8.81 2.11 23.17
C VAL A 180 9.53 1.36 24.30
N THR A 181 8.78 0.61 25.11
CA THR A 181 9.38 -0.43 25.92
C THR A 181 9.84 -1.50 24.93
N VAL A 182 11.11 -1.46 24.56
CA VAL A 182 11.75 -2.53 23.79
C VAL A 182 11.62 -3.78 24.64
N ILE A 183 10.69 -4.66 24.29
CA ILE A 183 10.60 -6.00 24.88
C ILE A 183 11.82 -6.77 24.34
N PRO A 184 12.81 -7.15 25.18
CA PRO A 184 14.05 -7.78 24.70
C PRO A 184 13.82 -9.18 24.12
N GLU A 185 12.63 -9.74 24.26
CA GLU A 185 12.35 -11.16 24.03
C GLU A 185 12.16 -11.55 22.54
N LEU A 186 12.03 -10.57 21.63
CA LEU A 186 11.97 -10.84 20.18
C LEU A 186 13.31 -10.71 19.46
N ALA A 187 14.34 -10.17 20.11
CA ALA A 187 15.71 -10.12 19.55
C ALA A 187 16.41 -11.50 19.59
N GLN A 188 15.95 -12.44 20.42
CA GLN A 188 16.53 -13.79 20.50
C GLN A 188 16.03 -14.75 19.40
N LYS A 189 14.93 -14.46 18.70
CA LYS A 189 14.40 -15.34 17.64
C LYS A 189 14.94 -15.07 16.23
N GLN A 190 15.77 -14.05 16.04
CA GLN A 190 16.38 -13.74 14.73
C GLN A 190 17.91 -13.97 14.65
N GLY A 191 18.53 -14.59 15.66
CA GLY A 191 19.91 -15.08 15.54
C GLY A 191 20.95 -14.02 15.17
N LEU A 192 20.75 -12.76 15.58
CA LEU A 192 21.58 -11.61 15.20
C LEU A 192 22.43 -11.04 16.35
N LEU A 193 22.57 -11.79 17.44
CA LEU A 193 23.54 -11.48 18.50
C LEU A 193 24.45 -12.70 18.70
N SER A 194 25.62 -12.64 18.06
CA SER A 194 26.78 -13.45 18.42
C SER A 194 27.18 -13.13 19.86
N GLN A 195 27.12 -14.13 20.73
CA GLN A 195 27.63 -14.09 22.09
C GLN A 195 29.15 -14.14 22.03
N ASP A 196 29.82 -13.00 22.22
CA ASP A 196 31.24 -12.95 22.58
C ASP A 196 31.57 -11.59 23.23
N ALA A 197 31.55 -11.56 24.57
CA ALA A 197 32.27 -10.65 25.47
C ALA A 197 31.77 -10.95 26.90
N ALA A 198 32.39 -11.87 27.65
CA ALA A 198 33.55 -11.64 28.51
C ALA A 198 33.28 -10.61 29.62
N GLU A 199 32.93 -11.08 30.82
CA GLU A 199 33.19 -10.35 32.07
C GLU A 199 33.76 -11.29 33.12
N THR A 200 34.99 -10.98 33.50
CA THR A 200 35.78 -11.57 34.58
C THR A 200 35.36 -10.97 35.93
N PRO A 201 35.15 -11.75 37.00
CA PRO A 201 34.93 -11.18 38.32
C PRO A 201 36.26 -10.80 38.98
N VAL A 202 36.41 -9.53 39.37
CA VAL A 202 37.47 -9.03 40.25
C VAL A 202 37.01 -9.18 41.69
N SER A 203 37.75 -9.97 42.48
CA SER A 203 37.59 -10.08 43.93
C SER A 203 38.44 -9.01 44.64
N VAL A 204 37.84 -8.31 45.59
CA VAL A 204 38.54 -7.38 46.50
C VAL A 204 38.47 -7.98 47.91
N THR A 205 39.63 -8.21 48.52
CA THR A 205 39.78 -8.61 49.92
C THR A 205 40.10 -7.37 50.76
N GLU A 206 39.26 -7.07 51.75
CA GLU A 206 39.60 -6.15 52.84
C GLU A 206 40.25 -6.94 53.98
N SER A 207 41.45 -6.55 54.38
CA SER A 207 42.14 -7.00 55.58
C SER A 207 42.01 -5.92 56.66
N THR A 208 41.27 -6.21 57.72
CA THR A 208 41.30 -5.43 58.96
C THR A 208 42.55 -5.81 59.76
N GLY A 209 43.41 -4.82 60.02
CA GLY A 209 44.46 -4.83 61.02
C GLY A 209 44.38 -3.54 61.83
#